data_AF-A0A6N7AG44-F1
#
_entry.id   AF-A0A6N7AG44-F1
#
_cell.length_a   1.000
_cell.length_b   1.000
_cell.length_c   1.000
_cell.angle_alpha   90.00
_cell.angle_beta   90.00
_cell.angle_gamma   90.00
#
_symmetry.space_group_name_H-M   'P 1'
#
loop_
_entity.id
_entity.type
_entity.pdbx_description
1 polymer ?
#
loop_
_entity_poly.entity_id
_entity_poly.type
_entity_poly.pdbx_seq_one_letter_code
_entity_poly.pdbx_strand_id
1 'polypeptide(L)' 'MLRQLGFLQVRLMTNNPRKVEALARHGITVVERIPHVFPANRHNLPYLRTKATKGGHLF' A
#
# COMPACT_ATOMS: atom_id res chain seq x y z
N MET A 1 -5.17 -6.75 -14.73
CA MET A 1 -5.36 -5.32 -15.03
C MET A 1 -4.05 -4.58 -15.32
N LEU A 2 -3.16 -4.27 -14.35
CA LEU A 2 -1.95 -3.45 -14.62
C LEU A 2 -1.05 -4.00 -15.72
N ARG A 3 -0.79 -5.31 -15.71
CA ARG A 3 -0.02 -5.98 -16.76
C ARG A 3 -0.73 -5.95 -18.13
N GLN A 4 -2.06 -6.01 -18.15
CA GLN A 4 -2.85 -5.91 -19.38
C GLN A 4 -2.84 -4.48 -19.93
N LEU A 5 -2.62 -3.48 -19.07
CA LEU A 5 -2.39 -2.09 -19.44
C LEU A 5 -0.94 -1.81 -19.84
N GLY A 6 -0.06 -2.84 -19.89
CA GLY A 6 1.34 -2.70 -20.28
C GLY A 6 2.29 -2.25 -19.17
N PHE A 7 1.81 -2.08 -17.93
CA PHE A 7 2.68 -1.71 -16.82
C PHE A 7 3.41 -2.93 -16.24
N LEU A 8 4.73 -2.84 -16.16
CA LEU A 8 5.60 -3.87 -15.58
C LEU A 8 6.23 -3.41 -14.25
N GLN A 9 6.30 -2.09 -14.02
CA GLN A 9 6.91 -1.48 -12.85
C GLN A 9 6.00 -0.39 -12.29
N VAL A 10 5.91 -0.29 -10.97
CA VAL A 10 5.11 0.75 -10.29
C VAL A 10 5.83 1.28 -9.05
N ARG A 11 5.64 2.58 -8.80
CA ARG A 11 5.84 3.18 -7.48
C ARG A 11 4.54 3.05 -6.71
N LEU A 12 4.52 2.24 -5.67
CA LEU A 12 3.29 1.85 -4.99
C LEU A 12 3.09 2.69 -3.74
N MET A 13 2.04 3.51 -3.72
CA MET A 13 1.62 4.23 -2.52
C MET A 13 0.83 3.33 -1.58
N THR A 14 1.49 2.73 -0.58
CA THR A 14 0.82 1.81 0.36
C THR A 14 1.52 1.68 1.72
N ASN A 15 0.71 1.50 2.76
CA ASN A 15 1.19 1.12 4.11
C ASN A 15 1.04 -0.38 4.38
N ASN A 16 0.47 -1.15 3.43
CA ASN A 16 0.23 -2.57 3.60
C ASN A 16 1.28 -3.39 2.83
N PRO A 17 2.21 -4.09 3.51
CA PRO A 17 3.24 -4.89 2.85
C PRO A 17 2.67 -6.02 2.00
N ARG A 18 1.50 -6.58 2.36
CA ARG A 18 0.84 -7.65 1.58
C ARG A 18 0.47 -7.20 0.16
N LYS A 19 0.27 -5.90 -0.08
CA LYS A 19 -0.01 -5.37 -1.42
C LYS A 19 1.24 -5.35 -2.31
N VAL A 20 2.41 -5.16 -1.72
CA VAL A 20 3.69 -5.25 -2.44
C VAL A 20 3.91 -6.69 -2.91
N GLU A 21 3.76 -7.65 -2.01
CA GLU A 21 3.91 -9.08 -2.31
C GLU A 21 2.89 -9.55 -3.36
N ALA A 22 1.63 -9.11 -3.27
CA ALA A 22 0.61 -9.47 -4.24
C ALA A 22 0.97 -8.98 -5.65
N LEU A 23 1.47 -7.75 -5.78
CA LEU A 23 1.89 -7.21 -7.07
C LEU A 23 3.10 -7.95 -7.63
N ALA A 24 4.08 -8.28 -6.79
CA ALA A 24 5.23 -9.09 -7.18
C ALA A 24 4.81 -10.47 -7.71
N ARG A 25 3.88 -11.17 -7.04
CA ARG A 25 3.32 -12.45 -7.50
C ARG A 25 2.59 -12.36 -8.85
N HIS A 26 2.06 -11.19 -9.19
CA HIS A 26 1.41 -10.94 -10.47
C HIS A 26 2.37 -10.42 -11.56
N GLY A 27 3.68 -10.44 -11.31
CA GLY A 27 4.70 -10.02 -12.27
C GLY A 27 4.81 -8.50 -12.42
N ILE A 28 4.36 -7.75 -11.41
CA ILE A 28 4.54 -6.29 -11.34
C ILE A 28 5.66 -6.00 -10.33
N THR A 29 6.75 -5.40 -10.79
CA THR A 29 7.84 -4.99 -9.92
C THR A 29 7.47 -3.70 -9.20
N VAL A 30 7.46 -3.73 -7.87
CA VAL A 30 7.34 -2.52 -7.04
C VAL A 30 8.74 -1.94 -6.87
N VAL A 31 9.05 -0.88 -7.63
CA VAL A 31 10.38 -0.24 -7.62
C VAL A 31 10.57 0.67 -6.41
N GLU A 32 9.47 1.15 -5.83
CA GLU A 32 9.48 2.03 -4.66
C GLU A 32 8.16 1.88 -3.91
N ARG A 33 8.24 1.84 -2.57
CA ARG A 33 7.07 1.98 -1.70
C ARG A 33 6.99 3.43 -1.23
N ILE A 34 5.94 4.13 -1.66
CA ILE A 34 5.64 5.48 -1.17
C ILE A 34 4.73 5.31 0.07
N PRO A 35 5.14 5.78 1.25
CA PRO A 35 4.26 5.78 2.42
C PRO A 35 2.99 6.57 2.13
N HIS A 36 1.84 5.95 2.38
CA HIS A 36 0.56 6.63 2.26
C HIS A 36 0.26 7.35 3.57
N VAL A 37 0.87 8.52 3.74
CA VAL A 37 0.71 9.37 4.92
C VAL A 37 -0.43 10.35 4.66
N PHE A 38 -1.49 10.27 5.47
CA PHE A 38 -2.46 11.34 5.59
C PHE A 38 -2.25 12.02 6.94
N PRO A 39 -2.32 13.36 7.02
CA PRO A 39 -2.40 14.02 8.32
C PRO A 39 -3.62 13.49 9.07
N ALA A 40 -3.39 12.97 10.28
CA ALA A 40 -4.47 12.49 11.12
C ALA A 40 -5.38 13.67 11.47
N ASN A 41 -6.65 13.59 11.08
CA ASN A 41 -7.68 14.49 11.56
C ASN A 41 -8.51 13.78 12.65
N ARG A 42 -9.21 14.56 13.47
CA ARG A 42 -10.04 14.08 14.60
C ARG A 42 -11.09 13.02 14.21
N HIS A 43 -11.47 12.94 12.93
CA HIS A 43 -12.47 12.00 12.41
C HIS A 43 -11.86 10.66 12.01
N ASN A 44 -10.57 10.63 11.66
CA ASN A 44 -9.89 9.43 11.16
C ASN A 44 -9.13 8.65 12.25
N LEU A 45 -9.09 9.14 13.49
CA LEU A 45 -8.40 8.50 14.62
C LEU A 45 -8.86 7.04 14.87
N PRO A 46 -10.17 6.73 14.91
CA PRO A 46 -10.64 5.36 15.14
C PRO A 46 -10.30 4.42 13.97
N TYR A 47 -10.37 4.95 12.75
CA TYR A 47 -10.03 4.23 11.52
C TYR A 47 -8.53 3.92 11.43
N LEU A 48 -7.67 4.89 11.78
CA LEU A 48 -6.21 4.73 11.80
C LEU A 48 -5.76 3.73 12.88
N ARG A 49 -6.37 3.77 14.07
CA ARG A 49 -6.15 2.75 15.12
C ARG A 49 -6.53 1.36 14.63
N THR A 50 -7.72 1.20 14.04
CA THR A 50 -8.17 -0.11 13.53
C THR A 50 -7.27 -0.62 12.39
N LYS A 51 -6.82 0.26 11.50
CA LYS A 51 -5.83 -0.03 10.45
C LYS A 51 -4.52 -0.55 11.04
N ALA A 52 -4.00 0.09 12.08
CA ALA A 52 -2.75 -0.29 12.73
C ALA A 52 -2.83 -1.71 13.31
N THR A 53 -3.87 -1.99 14.08
CA THR A 53 -3.97 -3.23 14.87
C THR A 53 -4.28 -4.47 14.02
N LYS A 54 -5.04 -4.34 12.92
CA LYS A 54 -5.40 -5.49 12.06
C LYS A 54 -4.45 -5.72 10.86
N GLY A 55 -3.59 -4.75 10.53
CA GLY A 55 -2.95 -4.68 9.19
C GLY A 55 -1.45 -4.97 9.12
N GLY A 56 -0.72 -4.98 10.24
CA GLY A 56 0.76 -5.06 10.19
C GLY A 56 1.37 -3.91 9.37
N HIS A 57 0.81 -2.70 9.51
CA HIS A 57 1.21 -1.56 8.69
C HIS A 57 2.58 -1.03 9.11
N LEU A 58 3.45 -0.83 8.11
CA LEU A 58 4.72 -0.15 8.27
C LEU A 58 4.45 1.34 8.15
N PHE A 59 4.49 2.04 9.30
CA PHE A 59 4.49 3.50 9.36
C PHE A 59 5.80 4.07 8.80
#